data_AF-A0A7X2NMQ0-F1
#
_entry.id   AF-A0A7X2NMQ0-F1
#
_cell.length_a   1.000
_cell.length_b   1.000
_cell.length_c   1.000
_cell.angle_alpha   90.00
_cell.angle_beta   90.00
_cell.angle_gamma   90.00
#
_symmetry.space_group_name_H-M   'P 1'
#
loop_
_entity.id
_entity.type
_entity.pdbx_description
1 polymer ?
#
loop_
_entity_poly.entity_id
_entity_poly.type
_entity_poly.pdbx_seq_one_letter_code
_entity_poly.pdbx_strand_id
1 'polypeptide(L)'
;MSSIPHNQNKENEVFDSAAKFISEIQIGKLLFKCNAGKEKGIPVMTIFRYLLCLLFSGRSGYMQRKTKTFEEGFSKNTLYRFLNSVKTNWQRFTVLLSLRIINDFMKPFTDENTKAQLEEFTSSFIGHLPKYMQDALSGVQSAA
;
A
#
# COMPACT_ATOMS: atom_id res chain seq x y z
N MET A 1 31.01 -7.46 5.17
CA MET A 1 29.62 -6.92 5.05
C MET A 1 29.20 -7.07 3.60
N SER A 2 28.19 -7.89 3.31
CA SER A 2 27.69 -8.10 1.94
C SER A 2 26.72 -6.97 1.58
N SER A 3 27.00 -6.22 0.52
CA SER A 3 26.04 -5.27 -0.05
C SER A 3 25.05 -6.06 -0.91
N ILE A 4 23.78 -6.05 -0.52
CA ILE A 4 22.70 -6.61 -1.34
C ILE A 4 22.73 -5.86 -2.70
N PRO A 5 22.82 -6.57 -3.84
CA PRO A 5 22.90 -5.92 -5.15
C PRO A 5 21.60 -5.14 -5.41
N HIS A 6 21.77 -3.90 -5.87
CA HIS A 6 20.68 -3.01 -6.25
C HIS A 6 20.11 -3.46 -7.61
N ASN A 7 18.87 -3.97 -7.61
CA ASN A 7 18.19 -4.45 -8.82
C ASN A 7 17.12 -3.44 -9.25
N GLN A 8 17.47 -2.59 -10.22
CA GLN A 8 16.60 -1.54 -10.77
C GLN A 8 15.33 -2.12 -11.44
N ASN A 9 15.39 -3.34 -11.98
CA ASN A 9 14.25 -3.96 -12.67
C ASN A 9 13.11 -4.26 -11.70
N LYS A 10 13.43 -4.72 -10.48
CA LYS A 10 12.44 -5.02 -9.43
C LYS A 10 11.73 -3.75 -8.93
N GLU A 11 12.39 -2.59 -8.98
CA GLU A 11 11.81 -1.32 -8.54
C GLU A 11 10.79 -0.79 -9.54
N ASN A 12 11.08 -0.93 -10.83
CA ASN A 12 10.17 -0.54 -11.90
C ASN A 12 8.90 -1.41 -11.88
N GLU A 13 9.04 -2.73 -11.66
CA GLU A 13 7.89 -3.64 -11.51
C GLU A 13 6.97 -3.27 -10.35
N VAL A 14 7.53 -2.90 -9.20
CA VAL A 14 6.74 -2.45 -8.04
C VAL A 14 6.01 -1.14 -8.35
N PHE A 15 6.67 -0.21 -9.05
CA PHE A 15 6.07 1.06 -9.42
C PHE A 15 4.89 0.88 -10.38
N ASP A 16 5.05 0.06 -11.42
CA ASP A 16 4.01 -0.23 -12.39
C ASP A 16 2.83 -0.96 -11.75
N SER A 17 3.12 -1.94 -10.88
CA SER A 17 2.11 -2.65 -10.09
C SER A 17 1.33 -1.72 -9.17
N ALA A 18 2.04 -0.80 -8.49
CA ALA A 18 1.41 0.21 -7.63
C ALA A 18 0.53 1.17 -8.44
N ALA A 19 0.98 1.59 -9.63
CA ALA A 19 0.20 2.46 -10.51
C ALA A 19 -1.08 1.77 -11.00
N LYS A 20 -0.98 0.50 -11.41
CA LYS A 20 -2.12 -0.32 -11.81
C LYS A 20 -3.11 -0.53 -10.67
N PHE A 21 -2.64 -0.90 -9.48
CA PHE A 21 -3.49 -1.04 -8.30
C PHE A 21 -4.24 0.25 -7.97
N ILE A 22 -3.53 1.39 -8.00
CA ILE A 22 -4.11 2.71 -7.74
C ILE A 22 -5.26 3.04 -8.71
N SER A 23 -5.08 2.72 -9.99
CA SER A 23 -6.08 3.00 -11.02
C SER A 23 -7.27 2.05 -10.93
N GLU A 24 -7.04 0.74 -10.73
CA GLU A 24 -8.10 -0.27 -10.60
C GLU A 24 -9.00 -0.01 -9.40
N ILE A 25 -8.41 0.23 -8.22
CA ILE A 25 -9.15 0.50 -6.98
C ILE A 25 -9.72 1.93 -6.96
N GLN A 26 -9.29 2.80 -7.88
CA GLN A 26 -9.69 4.20 -7.93
C GLN A 26 -9.34 4.95 -6.63
N ILE A 27 -8.13 4.72 -6.11
CA ILE A 27 -7.68 5.24 -4.80
C ILE A 27 -7.82 6.77 -4.72
N GLY A 28 -7.57 7.49 -5.81
CA GLY A 28 -7.74 8.95 -5.84
C GLY A 28 -9.15 9.40 -5.48
N LYS A 29 -10.19 8.69 -5.92
CA LYS A 29 -11.58 8.99 -5.57
C LYS A 29 -11.85 8.72 -4.09
N LEU A 30 -11.26 7.66 -3.53
CA LEU A 30 -11.40 7.33 -2.12
C LEU A 30 -10.71 8.37 -1.22
N LEU A 31 -9.47 8.76 -1.57
CA LEU A 31 -8.73 9.82 -0.88
C LEU A 31 -9.50 11.14 -0.88
N PHE A 32 -10.05 11.53 -2.04
CA PHE A 32 -10.86 12.74 -2.15
C PHE A 32 -12.10 12.71 -1.24
N LYS A 33 -12.84 11.58 -1.21
CA LYS A 33 -13.99 11.38 -0.30
C LYS A 33 -13.63 11.44 1.19
N CYS A 34 -12.36 11.26 1.52
CA CYS A 34 -11.84 11.29 2.88
C CYS A 34 -11.07 12.57 3.20
N ASN A 35 -11.28 13.62 2.38
CA ASN A 35 -10.64 14.93 2.53
C ASN A 35 -9.11 14.90 2.44
N ALA A 36 -8.53 13.83 1.90
CA ALA A 36 -7.12 13.75 1.52
C ALA A 36 -6.90 14.48 0.17
N GLY A 37 -7.30 15.74 0.13
CA GLY A 37 -7.15 16.63 -1.01
C GLY A 37 -5.84 17.39 -0.98
N LYS A 38 -5.42 17.92 -2.13
CA LYS A 38 -4.23 18.76 -2.25
C LYS A 38 -4.50 20.12 -1.61
N GLU A 39 -3.55 20.62 -0.81
CA GLU A 39 -3.56 22.02 -0.39
C GLU A 39 -2.70 22.89 -1.33
N LYS A 40 -1.45 22.51 -1.65
CA LYS A 40 -0.55 23.22 -2.58
C LYS A 40 0.48 22.29 -3.24
N GLY A 41 0.97 22.67 -4.43
CA GLY A 41 2.20 22.12 -5.04
C GLY A 41 2.08 20.72 -5.64
N ILE A 42 2.31 19.68 -4.83
CA ILE A 42 2.54 18.29 -5.29
C ILE A 42 1.25 17.48 -5.32
N PRO A 43 0.93 16.73 -6.41
CA PRO A 43 -0.27 15.90 -6.47
C PRO A 43 -0.30 14.84 -5.36
N VAL A 44 -1.45 14.69 -4.69
CA VAL A 44 -1.67 13.67 -3.65
C VAL A 44 -1.36 12.26 -4.16
N MET A 45 -1.71 11.97 -5.41
CA MET A 45 -1.45 10.66 -6.01
C MET A 45 0.04 10.36 -6.18
N THR A 46 0.87 11.38 -6.41
CA THR A 46 2.32 11.20 -6.47
C THR A 46 2.85 10.78 -5.11
N ILE A 47 2.45 11.48 -4.06
CA ILE A 47 2.82 11.18 -2.68
C ILE A 47 2.32 9.79 -2.25
N PHE A 48 1.06 9.46 -2.56
CA PHE A 48 0.48 8.19 -2.16
C PHE A 48 1.11 7.00 -2.89
N ARG A 49 1.37 7.13 -4.20
CA ARG A 49 2.07 6.09 -4.97
C ARG A 49 3.47 5.82 -4.42
N TYR A 50 4.19 6.87 -4.05
CA TYR A 50 5.48 6.74 -3.39
C TYR A 50 5.42 5.97 -2.09
N LEU A 51 4.49 6.33 -1.20
CA LEU A 51 4.29 5.63 0.06
C LEU A 51 3.98 4.15 -0.17
N LEU A 52 3.15 3.85 -1.18
CA LEU A 52 2.83 2.47 -1.55
C LEU A 52 4.07 1.71 -2.05
N CYS A 53 4.89 2.36 -2.88
CA CYS A 53 6.14 1.77 -3.38
C CYS A 53 7.15 1.53 -2.25
N LEU A 54 7.26 2.45 -1.28
CA LEU A 54 8.10 2.27 -0.10
C LEU A 54 7.67 1.04 0.72
N LEU A 55 6.36 0.89 0.94
CA LEU A 55 5.78 -0.23 1.69
C LEU A 55 6.11 -1.57 1.01
N PHE A 56 5.88 -1.69 -0.30
CA PHE A 56 6.12 -2.95 -1.01
C PHE A 56 7.60 -3.22 -1.33
N SER A 57 8.43 -2.19 -1.42
CA SER A 57 9.87 -2.36 -1.62
C SER A 57 10.62 -2.73 -0.33
N GLY A 58 9.96 -2.69 0.84
CA GLY A 58 10.60 -2.92 2.13
C GLY A 58 11.68 -1.88 2.45
N ARG A 59 11.58 -0.66 1.88
CA ARG A 59 12.58 0.40 2.05
C ARG A 59 12.01 1.56 2.84
N SER A 60 12.87 2.16 3.67
CA SER A 60 12.54 3.43 4.28
C SER A 60 12.80 4.58 3.30
N GLY A 61 12.06 5.68 3.44
CA GLY A 61 12.34 6.89 2.65
C GLY A 61 13.74 7.46 2.91
N TYR A 62 14.36 7.14 4.05
CA TYR A 62 15.78 7.43 4.29
C TYR A 62 16.70 6.64 3.35
N MET A 63 16.50 5.33 3.25
CA MET A 63 17.29 4.47 2.38
C MET A 63 17.14 4.88 0.91
N GLN A 64 15.92 5.15 0.45
CA GLN A 64 15.67 5.59 -0.92
C GLN A 64 16.39 6.91 -1.27
N ARG A 65 16.40 7.88 -0.34
CA ARG A 65 17.14 9.14 -0.51
C ARG A 65 18.66 8.95 -0.50
N LYS A 66 19.15 8.03 0.34
CA LYS A 66 20.58 7.71 0.41
C LYS A 66 21.08 7.03 -0.87
N THR A 67 20.26 6.18 -1.48
CA THR A 67 20.59 5.45 -2.71
C THR A 67 20.34 6.27 -3.98
N LYS A 68 19.65 7.42 -3.91
CA LYS A 68 19.22 8.25 -5.06
C LYS A 68 18.44 7.49 -6.13
N THR A 69 17.89 6.34 -5.78
CA THR A 69 17.21 5.43 -6.71
C THR A 69 15.84 5.96 -7.13
N PHE A 70 15.30 6.92 -6.38
CA PHE A 70 14.09 7.64 -6.75
C PHE A 70 14.20 9.09 -6.26
N GLU A 71 14.50 10.02 -7.18
CA GLU A 71 14.50 11.46 -6.89
C GLU A 71 13.07 12.00 -7.04
N GLU A 72 12.35 12.01 -5.93
CA GLU A 72 11.05 12.68 -5.82
C GLU A 72 11.20 14.19 -6.00
N GLY A 73 10.28 14.80 -6.75
CA GLY A 73 10.17 16.27 -6.86
C GLY A 73 9.67 16.96 -5.57
N PHE A 74 9.69 16.27 -4.42
CA PHE A 74 9.19 16.76 -3.15
C PHE A 74 10.07 16.37 -1.96
N SER A 75 10.00 17.19 -0.90
CA SER A 75 10.78 16.98 0.32
C SER A 75 10.09 16.02 1.30
N LYS A 76 10.85 15.50 2.27
CA LYS A 76 10.30 14.71 3.40
C LYS A 76 9.16 15.44 4.13
N ASN A 77 9.20 16.77 4.19
CA ASN A 77 8.19 17.57 4.88
C ASN A 77 6.84 17.51 4.16
N THR A 78 6.85 17.31 2.84
CA THR A 78 5.64 17.11 2.04
C THR A 78 4.93 15.83 2.46
N LEU A 79 5.67 14.74 2.68
CA LEU A 79 5.12 13.47 3.17
C LEU A 79 4.51 13.62 4.55
N TYR A 80 5.24 14.25 5.49
CA TYR A 80 4.75 14.44 6.85
C TYR A 80 3.49 15.30 6.89
N ARG A 81 3.43 16.38 6.11
CA ARG A 81 2.22 17.21 6.01
C ARG A 81 1.03 16.44 5.44
N PHE A 82 1.26 15.58 4.44
CA PHE A 82 0.22 14.75 3.87
C PHE A 82 -0.32 13.74 4.90
N LEU A 83 0.57 12.98 5.54
CA LEU A 83 0.19 11.95 6.52
C LEU A 83 -0.45 12.53 7.78
N ASN A 84 0.06 13.67 8.26
CA ASN A 84 -0.38 14.30 9.51
C ASN A 84 -1.44 15.39 9.27
N SER A 85 -2.06 15.45 8.10
CA SER A 85 -3.13 16.40 7.82
C SER A 85 -4.33 16.10 8.72
N VAL A 86 -4.70 17.05 9.58
CA VAL A 86 -5.89 16.97 10.45
C VAL A 86 -7.20 16.92 9.67
N LYS A 87 -7.18 17.32 8.40
CA LYS A 87 -8.35 17.30 7.52
C LYS A 87 -8.59 15.91 6.96
N THR A 88 -7.55 15.08 6.86
CA THR A 88 -7.67 13.76 6.24
C THR A 88 -8.29 12.77 7.22
N ASN A 89 -9.40 12.14 6.83
CA ASN A 89 -10.02 11.09 7.62
C ASN A 89 -9.48 9.71 7.21
N TRP A 90 -8.37 9.31 7.83
CA TRP A 90 -7.72 8.03 7.55
C TRP A 90 -8.56 6.80 7.90
N GLN A 91 -9.36 6.89 8.97
CA GLN A 91 -10.26 5.79 9.36
C GLN A 91 -11.36 5.57 8.32
N ARG A 92 -11.96 6.65 7.81
CA ARG A 92 -12.94 6.56 6.72
C ARG A 92 -12.29 6.02 5.44
N PHE A 93 -11.05 6.42 5.17
CA PHE A 93 -10.31 5.93 4.02
C PHE A 93 -10.10 4.42 4.08
N THR A 94 -9.64 3.88 5.21
CA THR A 94 -9.44 2.43 5.36
C THR A 94 -10.74 1.66 5.22
N VAL A 95 -11.84 2.12 5.83
CA VAL A 95 -13.16 1.48 5.69
C VAL A 95 -13.63 1.47 4.24
N LEU A 96 -13.55 2.60 3.53
CA LEU A 96 -13.98 2.67 2.13
C LEU A 96 -13.09 1.85 1.20
N LEU A 97 -11.78 1.80 1.48
CA LEU A 97 -10.84 0.95 0.75
C LEU A 97 -11.16 -0.52 0.95
N SER A 98 -11.35 -0.97 2.19
CA SER A 98 -11.75 -2.34 2.49
C SER A 98 -13.06 -2.71 1.82
N LEU A 99 -14.07 -1.84 1.89
CA LEU A 99 -15.36 -2.07 1.24
C LEU A 99 -15.23 -2.22 -0.28
N ARG A 100 -14.37 -1.41 -0.92
CA ARG A 100 -14.08 -1.48 -2.35
C ARG A 100 -13.40 -2.80 -2.71
N ILE A 101 -12.37 -3.20 -1.96
CA ILE A 101 -11.68 -4.48 -2.17
C ILE A 101 -12.64 -5.65 -1.98
N ILE A 102 -13.44 -5.65 -0.90
CA ILE A 102 -14.40 -6.71 -0.63
C ILE A 102 -15.40 -6.82 -1.78
N ASN A 103 -16.03 -5.72 -2.18
CA ASN A 103 -17.11 -5.78 -3.18
C ASN A 103 -16.61 -6.05 -4.60
N ASP A 104 -15.49 -5.46 -4.99
CA ASP A 104 -15.03 -5.52 -6.38
C ASP A 104 -14.09 -6.71 -6.63
N PHE A 105 -13.38 -7.17 -5.60
CA PHE A 105 -12.43 -8.27 -5.73
C PHE A 105 -12.90 -9.52 -5.00
N MET A 106 -13.35 -9.43 -3.74
CA MET A 106 -13.62 -10.65 -2.95
C MET A 106 -15.01 -11.23 -3.18
N LYS A 107 -16.03 -10.39 -3.40
CA LYS A 107 -17.44 -10.80 -3.54
C LYS A 107 -17.68 -11.81 -4.68
N PRO A 108 -17.05 -11.70 -5.86
CA PRO A 108 -17.12 -12.74 -6.90
C PRO A 108 -16.58 -14.10 -6.47
N PHE A 109 -15.65 -14.15 -5.51
CA PHE A 109 -15.12 -15.39 -4.92
C PHE A 109 -15.97 -15.88 -3.73
N THR A 110 -17.08 -15.20 -3.43
CA THR A 110 -17.89 -15.48 -2.24
C THR A 110 -19.18 -16.25 -2.56
N ASP A 111 -19.50 -16.52 -3.83
CA ASP A 111 -20.67 -17.32 -4.23
C ASP A 111 -20.33 -18.83 -4.30
N GLU A 112 -21.08 -19.62 -3.53
CA GLU A 112 -21.10 -21.08 -3.25
C GLU A 112 -19.81 -21.94 -3.19
N ASN A 113 -18.63 -21.50 -3.64
CA ASN A 113 -17.36 -22.26 -3.54
C ASN A 113 -16.40 -21.71 -2.46
N THR A 114 -16.98 -21.00 -1.50
CA THR A 114 -16.40 -19.86 -0.78
C THR A 114 -15.28 -20.17 0.22
N LYS A 115 -15.28 -21.34 0.88
CA LYS A 115 -14.30 -21.61 1.94
C LYS A 115 -12.94 -22.04 1.40
N ALA A 116 -12.93 -22.97 0.45
CA ALA A 116 -11.69 -23.51 -0.09
C ALA A 116 -10.88 -22.44 -0.83
N GLN A 117 -11.55 -21.59 -1.63
CA GLN A 117 -10.89 -20.53 -2.39
C GLN A 117 -10.40 -19.37 -1.50
N LEU A 118 -11.15 -19.01 -0.46
CA LEU A 118 -10.70 -18.02 0.51
C LEU A 118 -9.54 -18.54 1.37
N GLU A 119 -9.56 -19.82 1.77
CA GLU A 119 -8.45 -20.45 2.48
C GLU A 119 -7.20 -20.58 1.60
N GLU A 120 -7.35 -20.92 0.32
CA GLU A 120 -6.24 -20.97 -0.64
C GLU A 120 -5.66 -19.57 -0.88
N PHE A 121 -6.50 -18.57 -1.11
CA PHE A 121 -6.07 -17.18 -1.28
C PHE A 121 -5.44 -16.61 -0.02
N THR A 122 -6.05 -16.80 1.16
CA THR A 122 -5.48 -16.28 2.42
C THR A 122 -4.17 -16.98 2.76
N SER A 123 -4.07 -18.29 2.55
CA SER A 123 -2.81 -19.03 2.70
C SER A 123 -1.74 -18.54 1.73
N SER A 124 -2.10 -18.32 0.46
CA SER A 124 -1.20 -17.80 -0.57
C SER A 124 -0.75 -16.37 -0.25
N PHE A 125 -1.68 -15.49 0.11
CA PHE A 125 -1.41 -14.10 0.47
C PHE A 125 -0.53 -13.99 1.72
N ILE A 126 -0.86 -14.73 2.78
CA ILE A 126 -0.06 -14.77 4.02
C ILE A 126 1.35 -15.32 3.73
N GLY A 127 1.47 -16.36 2.90
CA GLY A 127 2.77 -16.93 2.51
C GLY A 127 3.68 -15.93 1.79
N HIS A 128 3.11 -14.96 1.07
CA HIS A 128 3.85 -13.89 0.40
C HIS A 128 4.16 -12.68 1.29
N LEU A 129 3.56 -12.59 2.49
CA LEU A 129 3.88 -11.50 3.42
C LEU A 129 5.28 -11.67 4.02
N PRO A 130 5.97 -10.58 4.38
CA PRO A 130 7.20 -10.67 5.16
C PRO A 130 6.99 -11.40 6.49
N LYS A 131 8.00 -12.16 6.94
CA LYS A 131 7.91 -13.06 8.12
C LYS A 131 7.37 -12.38 9.39
N TYR A 132 7.78 -11.14 9.66
CA TYR A 132 7.29 -10.37 10.82
C TYR A 132 5.78 -10.07 10.79
N MET A 133 5.19 -9.95 9.59
CA MET A 133 3.73 -9.78 9.43
C MET A 133 3.01 -11.11 9.56
N GLN A 134 3.61 -12.21 9.09
CA GLN A 134 3.07 -13.55 9.29
C GLN A 134 2.99 -13.89 10.79
N ASP A 135 4.08 -13.63 11.53
CA ASP A 135 4.18 -13.89 12.97
C ASP A 135 3.18 -13.04 13.78
N ALA A 136 2.94 -11.80 13.36
CA ALA A 136 1.96 -10.93 14.00
C ALA A 136 0.51 -11.41 13.78
N LEU A 137 0.22 -12.02 12.62
CA LEU A 137 -1.11 -12.53 12.28
C LEU A 137 -1.39 -13.90 12.90
N SER A 138 -0.38 -14.76 13.07
CA SER A 138 -0.51 -16.06 13.72
C SER A 138 -0.75 -15.94 15.23
N GLY A 139 -0.18 -14.92 15.89
CA GLY A 139 -0.42 -14.64 17.31
C GLY A 139 -1.87 -14.23 17.64
N VAL A 140 -2.61 -13.68 16.68
CA VAL A 140 -4.01 -13.24 16.87
C VAL A 140 -4.99 -14.42 16.86
N GLN A 141 -4.67 -15.52 16.17
CA GLN A 141 -5.51 -16.72 16.13
C GLN A 141 -5.37 -17.62 17.37
N SER A 142 -4.30 -17.47 18.14
CA SER A 142 -4.06 -18.21 19.39
C SER A 142 -4.78 -17.60 20.60
N ALA A 143 -5.37 -16.42 20.47
CA ALA A 143 -5.97 -15.65 21.57
C ALA A 143 -7.51 -15.56 21.51
N ALA A 144 -8.14 -16.31 20.59
CA ALA A 144 -9.58 -16.44 20.42
C ALA A 144 -9.98 -17.92 20.51
#